data_AF-A0A6J4NHA9-F1
#
_entry.id   AF-A0A6J4NHA9-F1
#
_cell.length_a   1.000
_cell.length_b   1.000
_cell.length_c   1.000
_cell.angle_alpha   90.00
_cell.angle_beta   90.00
_cell.angle_gamma   90.00
#
_symmetry.space_group_name_H-M   'P 1'
#
loop_
_entity.id
_entity.type
_entity.pdbx_description
1 polymer ?
#
loop_
_entity_poly.entity_id
_entity_poly.type
_entity_poly.pdbx_seq_one_letter_code
_entity_poly.pdbx_strand_id
1 'polypeptide(L)'
;MPDIWSLMRDLIEADEPMAIARNPMVQFGSPQRQYLGATLMPERLVDANEFTEDKIVYYSVVANDGTRYSEPQLKHGELLGSFQVRLGEIDIARQLTGRDFDAIRKTVANNPDGAKRQLINWMNTAVNLAMIEKAEAQRWQALCNAAVTISQLDEEPYEVAISDPEGHRITIGGGTVADPAGWYETDGTYDPFEDIFKQVTL
;
A
#
# COMPACT_ATOMS: atom_id res chain seq x y z
N MET A 1 -18.46 38.98 5.92
CA MET A 1 -17.21 38.38 6.43
C MET A 1 -17.16 36.96 5.91
N PRO A 2 -16.00 36.50 5.39
CA PRO A 2 -15.84 35.09 5.05
C PRO A 2 -16.07 34.25 6.31
N ASP A 3 -16.89 33.23 6.19
CA ASP A 3 -17.15 32.22 7.22
C ASP A 3 -16.44 30.91 6.83
N ILE A 4 -16.19 30.03 7.80
CA ILE A 4 -15.58 28.72 7.57
C ILE A 4 -16.41 27.93 6.54
N TRP A 5 -17.74 28.04 6.60
CA TRP A 5 -18.63 27.40 5.65
C TRP A 5 -18.47 27.93 4.21
N SER A 6 -18.26 29.24 4.03
CA SER A 6 -17.98 29.79 2.70
C SER A 6 -16.61 29.33 2.18
N LEU A 7 -15.61 29.18 3.05
CA LEU A 7 -14.29 28.68 2.64
C LEU A 7 -14.34 27.21 2.25
N MET A 8 -15.08 26.38 2.99
CA MET A 8 -15.31 24.99 2.61
C MET A 8 -16.01 24.88 1.25
N ARG A 9 -17.03 25.73 1.02
CA ARG A 9 -17.74 25.74 -0.27
C ARG A 9 -16.82 26.13 -1.42
N ASP A 10 -16.02 27.17 -1.26
CA ASP A 10 -15.04 27.58 -2.27
C ASP A 10 -14.06 26.43 -2.60
N LEU A 11 -13.61 25.68 -1.59
CA LEU A 11 -12.67 24.56 -1.77
C LEU A 11 -13.33 23.35 -2.45
N ILE A 12 -14.60 23.08 -2.16
CA ILE A 12 -15.38 22.03 -2.82
C ILE A 12 -15.67 22.42 -4.28
N GLU A 13 -16.06 23.67 -4.54
CA GLU A 13 -16.30 24.16 -5.90
C GLU A 13 -15.01 24.15 -6.76
N ALA A 14 -13.86 24.38 -6.13
CA ALA A 14 -12.55 24.32 -6.78
C ALA A 14 -11.97 22.90 -6.94
N ASP A 15 -12.65 21.87 -6.41
CA ASP A 15 -12.23 20.46 -6.43
C ASP A 15 -10.82 20.19 -5.85
N GLU A 16 -10.31 21.10 -5.02
CA GLU A 16 -8.96 20.99 -4.44
C GLU A 16 -8.74 19.74 -3.56
N PRO A 17 -9.71 19.30 -2.72
CA PRO A 17 -9.54 18.10 -1.93
C PRO A 17 -9.36 16.84 -2.79
N MET A 18 -10.11 16.74 -3.89
CA MET A 18 -10.04 15.60 -4.82
C MET A 18 -8.74 15.64 -5.63
N ALA A 19 -8.29 16.82 -6.04
CA ALA A 19 -7.01 16.99 -6.73
C ALA A 19 -5.82 16.52 -5.86
N ILE A 20 -5.87 16.75 -4.55
CA ILE A 20 -4.83 16.27 -3.63
C ILE A 20 -4.93 14.76 -3.40
N ALA A 21 -6.14 14.23 -3.23
CA ALA A 21 -6.36 12.79 -3.06
C ALA A 21 -5.89 11.97 -4.28
N ARG A 22 -6.04 12.52 -5.49
CA ARG A 22 -5.59 11.90 -6.74
C ARG A 22 -4.11 12.05 -7.04
N ASN A 23 -3.35 12.78 -6.21
CA ASN A 23 -1.95 13.00 -6.47
C ASN A 23 -1.13 11.74 -6.11
N PRO A 24 -0.52 11.04 -7.09
CA PRO A 24 0.19 9.80 -6.85
C PRO A 24 1.49 10.00 -6.06
N MET A 25 1.98 11.24 -5.88
CA MET A 25 3.18 11.49 -5.09
C MET A 25 2.90 11.45 -3.58
N VAL A 26 1.65 11.63 -3.17
CA VAL A 26 1.28 11.69 -1.74
C VAL A 26 1.49 10.33 -1.07
N GLN A 27 1.44 9.23 -1.84
CA GLN A 27 1.66 7.87 -1.35
C GLN A 27 3.05 7.62 -0.74
N PHE A 28 4.07 8.40 -1.12
CA PHE A 28 5.45 8.24 -0.64
C PHE A 28 5.67 8.90 0.73
N GLY A 29 4.65 9.58 1.26
CA GLY A 29 4.69 10.23 2.55
C GLY A 29 5.26 11.65 2.48
N SER A 30 5.69 12.13 3.64
CA SER A 30 6.25 13.47 3.77
C SER A 30 7.79 13.42 3.71
N PRO A 31 8.48 14.54 3.42
CA PRO A 31 9.94 14.58 3.48
C PRO A 31 10.53 14.14 4.83
N GLN A 32 9.76 14.25 5.92
CA GLN A 32 10.16 13.83 7.27
C GLN A 32 9.90 12.35 7.54
N ARG A 33 8.95 11.73 6.81
CA ARG A 33 8.56 10.33 6.97
C ARG A 33 8.23 9.75 5.60
N GLN A 34 9.23 9.08 5.03
CA GLN A 34 9.12 8.39 3.75
C GLN A 34 8.64 6.95 3.98
N TYR A 35 7.73 6.49 3.13
CA TYR A 35 7.21 5.13 3.18
C TYR A 35 7.99 4.24 2.20
N LEU A 36 8.70 3.25 2.74
CA LEU A 36 9.54 2.33 1.95
C LEU A 36 8.69 1.24 1.27
N GLY A 37 7.59 0.80 1.89
CA GLY A 37 6.66 -0.12 1.26
C GLY A 37 6.08 0.47 -0.02
N ALA A 38 5.79 1.77 -0.01
CA ALA A 38 5.34 2.52 -1.19
C ALA A 38 6.33 2.50 -2.37
N THR A 39 7.64 2.45 -2.11
CA THR A 39 8.63 2.41 -3.19
C THR A 39 8.79 1.02 -3.79
N LEU A 40 8.53 -0.03 -3.01
CA LEU A 40 8.55 -1.42 -3.46
C LEU A 40 7.26 -1.82 -4.20
N MET A 41 6.11 -1.40 -3.67
CA MET A 41 4.78 -1.67 -4.23
C MET A 41 3.99 -0.37 -4.37
N PRO A 42 4.26 0.43 -5.41
CA PRO A 42 3.54 1.67 -5.64
C PRO A 42 2.08 1.40 -6.00
N GLU A 43 1.19 2.24 -5.48
CA GLU A 43 -0.23 2.19 -5.81
C GLU A 43 -0.48 2.63 -7.25
N ARG A 44 -1.38 1.90 -7.89
CA ARG A 44 -2.01 2.27 -9.14
C ARG A 44 -3.43 2.73 -8.82
N LEU A 45 -3.78 3.93 -9.28
CA LEU A 45 -5.17 4.39 -9.25
C LEU A 45 -5.97 3.54 -10.23
N VAL A 46 -7.03 2.91 -9.75
CA VAL A 46 -7.95 2.10 -10.55
C VAL A 46 -9.35 2.69 -10.43
N ASP A 47 -10.08 2.73 -11.54
CA ASP A 47 -11.40 3.37 -11.60
C ASP A 47 -12.50 2.56 -10.90
N ALA A 48 -12.28 1.26 -10.69
CA ALA A 48 -13.24 0.34 -10.08
C ALA A 48 -12.66 -0.35 -8.85
N ASN A 49 -13.51 -0.55 -7.84
CA ASN A 49 -13.17 -1.29 -6.63
C ASN A 49 -12.93 -2.78 -6.88
N GLU A 50 -13.34 -3.30 -8.03
CA GLU A 50 -13.18 -4.70 -8.39
C GLU A 50 -12.72 -4.81 -9.85
N PHE A 51 -11.63 -5.52 -10.07
CA PHE A 51 -11.10 -5.78 -11.40
C PHE A 51 -10.40 -7.13 -11.47
N THR A 52 -10.36 -7.72 -12.67
CA THR A 52 -9.60 -8.94 -12.94
C THR A 52 -8.27 -8.55 -13.55
N GLU A 53 -7.16 -9.01 -12.95
CA GLU A 53 -5.84 -8.90 -13.55
C GLU A 53 -5.49 -10.21 -14.27
N ASP A 54 -5.28 -10.09 -15.58
CA ASP A 54 -4.91 -11.20 -16.45
C ASP A 54 -3.42 -11.15 -16.76
N LYS A 55 -2.67 -12.21 -16.38
CA LYS A 55 -1.25 -12.30 -16.72
C LYS A 55 -1.09 -12.93 -18.10
N ILE A 56 -0.82 -12.11 -19.12
CA ILE A 56 -0.49 -12.59 -20.48
C ILE A 56 1.02 -12.83 -20.56
N VAL A 57 1.46 -14.09 -20.48
CA VAL A 57 2.86 -14.47 -20.76
C VAL A 57 2.94 -14.92 -22.21
N TYR A 58 3.65 -14.16 -23.03
CA TYR A 58 3.92 -14.51 -24.42
C TYR A 58 5.17 -15.38 -24.49
N TYR A 59 5.03 -16.69 -24.70
CA TYR A 59 6.18 -17.52 -25.07
C TYR A 59 6.46 -17.34 -26.56
N SER A 60 7.67 -16.88 -26.92
CA SER A 60 8.17 -17.04 -28.28
C SER A 60 8.43 -18.52 -28.48
N VAL A 61 7.46 -19.25 -29.04
CA VAL A 61 7.71 -20.65 -29.33
C VAL A 61 8.73 -20.71 -30.46
N VAL A 62 9.90 -21.28 -30.19
CA VAL A 62 10.90 -21.57 -31.22
C VAL A 62 10.22 -22.44 -32.27
N ALA A 63 10.30 -22.01 -33.53
CA ALA A 63 9.76 -22.78 -34.65
C ALA A 63 10.44 -24.16 -34.64
N ASN A 64 9.64 -25.23 -34.58
CA ASN A 64 10.19 -26.57 -34.78
C ASN A 64 10.61 -26.69 -36.26
N ASP A 65 11.72 -27.37 -36.54
CA ASP A 65 12.12 -27.68 -37.92
C ASP A 65 11.01 -28.52 -38.59
N GLY A 66 10.25 -27.88 -39.47
CA GLY A 66 9.21 -28.52 -40.28
C GLY A 66 9.78 -29.04 -41.59
N THR A 67 9.27 -30.17 -42.06
CA THR A 67 9.51 -30.61 -43.44
C THR A 67 8.56 -29.87 -44.39
N ARG A 68 8.89 -29.78 -45.68
CA ARG A 68 8.14 -28.99 -46.69
C ARG A 68 6.66 -29.38 -46.86
N TYR A 69 6.21 -30.46 -46.21
CA TYR A 69 4.86 -31.01 -46.30
C TYR A 69 4.11 -31.08 -44.96
N SER A 70 4.68 -30.57 -43.85
CA SER A 70 3.96 -30.56 -42.57
C SER A 70 3.04 -29.35 -42.45
N GLU A 71 1.80 -29.58 -41.98
CA GLU A 71 0.86 -28.51 -41.67
C GLU A 71 1.41 -27.57 -40.56
N PRO A 72 1.15 -26.25 -40.64
CA PRO A 72 1.60 -25.31 -39.62
C PRO A 72 0.90 -25.61 -38.29
N GLN A 73 1.67 -26.01 -37.28
CA GLN A 73 1.13 -26.21 -35.94
C GLN A 73 0.83 -24.85 -35.28
N LEU A 74 -0.44 -24.52 -35.12
CA LEU A 74 -0.86 -23.44 -34.24
C LEU A 74 -0.59 -23.84 -32.78
N LYS A 75 0.51 -23.36 -32.23
CA LYS A 75 0.76 -23.45 -30.78
C LYS A 75 0.00 -22.33 -30.10
N HIS A 76 -1.03 -22.70 -29.32
CA HIS A 76 -1.82 -21.74 -28.56
C HIS A 76 -1.01 -21.27 -27.35
N GLY A 77 -0.97 -19.97 -27.10
CA GLY A 77 -0.44 -19.42 -25.85
C GLY A 77 -1.44 -19.71 -24.73
N GLU A 78 -0.99 -20.36 -23.67
CA GLU A 78 -1.82 -20.66 -22.53
C GLU A 78 -1.95 -19.41 -21.64
N LEU A 79 -3.19 -19.04 -21.28
CA LEU A 79 -3.45 -17.98 -20.31
C LEU A 79 -3.09 -18.53 -18.92
N LEU A 80 -1.97 -18.06 -18.36
CA LEU A 80 -1.36 -18.65 -17.17
C LEU A 80 -2.09 -18.31 -15.86
N GLY A 81 -3.12 -17.45 -15.91
CA GLY A 81 -4.01 -17.19 -14.79
C GLY A 81 -4.68 -15.81 -14.85
N SER A 82 -5.93 -15.76 -14.40
CA SER A 82 -6.69 -14.56 -14.10
C SER A 82 -6.94 -14.53 -12.58
N PHE A 83 -6.65 -13.43 -11.91
CA PHE A 83 -6.99 -13.27 -10.49
C PHE A 83 -7.90 -12.05 -10.30
N GLN A 84 -8.98 -12.24 -9.55
CA GLN A 84 -9.96 -11.21 -9.24
C GLN A 84 -9.50 -10.43 -8.01
N VAL A 85 -9.28 -9.13 -8.18
CA VAL A 85 -8.86 -8.21 -7.13
C VAL A 85 -10.06 -7.40 -6.69
N ARG A 86 -10.46 -7.56 -5.42
CA ARG A 86 -11.46 -6.70 -4.77
C ARG A 86 -10.75 -5.82 -3.75
N LEU A 87 -10.83 -4.51 -3.97
CA LEU A 87 -10.27 -3.49 -3.09
C LEU A 87 -11.16 -3.36 -1.85
N GLY A 88 -10.53 -3.35 -0.67
CA GLY A 88 -11.21 -3.09 0.60
C GLY A 88 -11.52 -1.60 0.76
N GLU A 89 -12.65 -1.29 1.40
CA GLU A 89 -12.99 0.10 1.71
C GLU A 89 -12.14 0.60 2.89
N ILE A 90 -11.56 1.79 2.73
CA ILE A 90 -10.86 2.49 3.80
C ILE A 90 -11.65 3.76 4.09
N ASP A 91 -12.52 3.70 5.10
CA ASP A 91 -13.22 4.89 5.60
C ASP A 91 -12.66 5.25 6.98
N ILE A 92 -11.93 6.37 7.04
CA ILE A 92 -11.43 6.96 8.28
C ILE A 92 -11.68 8.46 8.20
N ALA A 93 -12.54 8.96 9.09
CA ALA A 93 -12.75 10.40 9.27
C ALA A 93 -12.37 10.79 10.70
N ARG A 94 -11.29 11.56 10.85
CA ARG A 94 -10.98 12.21 12.14
C ARG A 94 -11.85 13.44 12.32
N GLN A 95 -12.49 13.57 13.49
CA GLN A 95 -13.30 14.75 13.81
C GLN A 95 -12.42 16.00 13.97
N LEU A 96 -12.92 17.14 13.48
CA LEU A 96 -12.30 18.45 13.72
C LEU A 96 -12.47 18.79 15.20
N THR A 97 -11.38 19.00 15.93
CA THR A 97 -11.48 19.34 17.35
C THR A 97 -11.92 20.79 17.53
N GLY A 98 -12.59 21.11 18.65
CA GLY A 98 -13.00 22.49 18.94
C GLY A 98 -11.83 23.48 19.00
N ARG A 99 -10.64 23.02 19.38
CA ARG A 99 -9.41 23.82 19.38
C ARG A 99 -8.96 24.16 17.96
N ASP A 100 -9.02 23.20 17.04
CA ASP A 100 -8.64 23.42 15.64
C ASP A 100 -9.64 24.35 14.96
N PHE A 101 -10.94 24.18 15.25
CA PHE A 101 -11.99 25.06 14.79
C PHE A 101 -11.79 26.51 15.24
N ASP A 102 -11.47 26.74 16.52
CA ASP A 102 -11.20 28.09 17.04
C ASP A 102 -9.94 28.71 16.44
N ALA A 103 -8.91 27.91 16.16
CA ALA A 103 -7.68 28.37 15.52
C ALA A 103 -7.94 28.84 14.08
N ILE A 104 -8.73 28.08 13.33
CA ILE A 104 -9.16 28.44 11.96
C ILE A 104 -10.05 29.67 12.03
N ARG A 105 -11.04 29.72 12.92
CA ARG A 105 -11.95 30.86 13.06
C ARG A 105 -11.21 32.18 13.33
N LYS A 106 -10.16 32.15 14.15
CA LYS A 106 -9.32 33.33 14.43
C LYS A 106 -8.50 33.78 13.21
N THR A 107 -8.09 32.85 12.36
CA THR A 107 -7.33 33.17 11.14
C THR A 107 -8.23 33.62 9.99
N VAL A 108 -9.47 33.12 9.88
CA VAL A 108 -10.45 33.53 8.84
C VAL A 108 -10.68 35.04 8.81
N ALA A 109 -10.77 35.68 9.98
CA ALA A 109 -11.05 37.11 10.08
C ALA A 109 -9.90 38.00 9.56
N ASN A 110 -8.65 37.54 9.67
CA ASN A 110 -7.45 38.33 9.40
C ASN A 110 -6.68 37.87 8.15
N ASN A 111 -6.80 36.60 7.77
CA ASN A 111 -6.11 35.99 6.63
C ASN A 111 -6.91 34.78 6.09
N PRO A 112 -7.89 35.02 5.21
CA PRO A 112 -8.74 33.95 4.68
C PRO A 112 -7.96 32.90 3.88
N ASP A 113 -6.91 33.28 3.15
CA ASP A 113 -6.08 32.33 2.39
C ASP A 113 -5.25 31.43 3.31
N GLY A 114 -4.76 31.97 4.43
CA GLY A 114 -4.09 31.20 5.48
C GLY A 114 -5.02 30.17 6.14
N ALA A 115 -6.29 30.55 6.35
CA ALA A 115 -7.32 29.66 6.87
C ALA A 115 -7.68 28.53 5.88
N LYS A 116 -7.76 28.83 4.57
CA LYS A 116 -7.94 27.79 3.52
C LYS A 116 -6.82 26.75 3.58
N ARG A 117 -5.56 27.20 3.63
CA ARG A 117 -4.40 26.30 3.74
C ARG A 117 -4.41 25.43 5.00
N GLN A 118 -4.80 26.00 6.15
CA GLN A 118 -4.95 25.22 7.37
C GLN A 118 -6.03 24.15 7.27
N LEU A 119 -7.18 24.47 6.65
CA LEU A 119 -8.25 23.51 6.41
C LEU A 119 -7.79 22.38 5.48
N ILE A 120 -7.09 22.71 4.39
CA ILE A 120 -6.51 21.74 3.45
C ILE A 120 -5.51 20.83 4.17
N ASN A 121 -4.61 21.39 4.97
CA ASN A 121 -3.63 20.61 5.72
C ASN A 121 -4.30 19.69 6.75
N TRP A 122 -5.37 20.15 7.39
CA TRP A 122 -6.16 19.32 8.27
C TRP A 122 -6.81 18.17 7.50
N MET A 123 -7.48 18.42 6.37
CA MET A 123 -8.06 17.35 5.53
C MET A 123 -7.01 16.34 5.07
N ASN A 124 -5.84 16.80 4.65
CA ASN A 124 -4.73 15.94 4.26
C ASN A 124 -4.23 15.06 5.40
N THR A 125 -4.14 15.61 6.61
CA THR A 125 -3.67 14.85 7.78
C THR A 125 -4.75 13.91 8.31
N ALA A 126 -6.00 14.35 8.29
CA ALA A 126 -7.13 13.63 8.88
C ALA A 126 -7.60 12.45 8.02
N VAL A 127 -7.55 12.60 6.69
CA VAL A 127 -8.07 11.61 5.74
C VAL A 127 -6.92 10.95 4.98
N ASN A 128 -6.21 11.71 4.15
CA ASN A 128 -5.22 11.14 3.22
C ASN A 128 -4.06 10.44 3.94
N LEU A 129 -3.49 11.04 4.98
CA LEU A 129 -2.36 10.44 5.70
C LEU A 129 -2.75 9.12 6.40
N ALA A 130 -3.94 9.07 6.99
CA ALA A 130 -4.42 7.85 7.65
C ALA A 130 -4.64 6.71 6.65
N MET A 131 -5.14 7.02 5.46
CA MET A 131 -5.30 6.06 4.37
C MET A 131 -3.93 5.52 3.91
N ILE A 132 -2.95 6.41 3.71
CA ILE A 132 -1.60 6.02 3.29
C ILE A 132 -0.91 5.15 4.34
N GLU A 133 -1.05 5.48 5.63
CA GLU A 133 -0.47 4.67 6.70
C GLU A 133 -1.09 3.28 6.79
N LYS A 134 -2.41 3.16 6.58
CA LYS A 134 -3.07 1.85 6.50
C LYS A 134 -2.57 1.05 5.29
N ALA A 135 -2.46 1.68 4.13
CA ALA A 135 -1.94 1.03 2.93
C ALA A 135 -0.50 0.56 3.13
N GLU A 136 0.35 1.38 3.75
CA GLU A 136 1.72 1.01 4.09
C GLU A 136 1.77 -0.19 5.04
N ALA A 137 0.93 -0.22 6.07
CA ALA A 137 0.84 -1.38 6.97
C ALA A 137 0.43 -2.66 6.21
N GLN A 138 -0.55 -2.56 5.30
CA GLN A 138 -0.98 -3.68 4.47
C GLN A 138 0.11 -4.14 3.50
N ARG A 139 0.91 -3.23 2.93
CA ARG A 139 2.09 -3.58 2.11
C ARG A 139 3.10 -4.38 2.92
N TRP A 140 3.36 -3.99 4.16
CA TRP A 140 4.26 -4.74 5.03
C TRP A 140 3.70 -6.11 5.43
N GLN A 141 2.39 -6.23 5.67
CA GLN A 141 1.75 -7.53 5.87
C GLN A 141 1.91 -8.43 4.64
N ALA A 142 1.67 -7.90 3.45
CA ALA A 142 1.87 -8.63 2.20
C ALA A 142 3.32 -9.09 2.02
N LEU A 143 4.31 -8.21 2.24
CA LEU A 143 5.73 -8.54 2.11
C LEU A 143 6.18 -9.56 3.15
N CYS A 144 5.91 -9.31 4.43
CA CYS A 144 6.44 -10.13 5.52
C CYS A 144 5.66 -11.43 5.73
N ASN A 145 4.33 -11.40 5.64
CA ASN A 145 3.48 -12.51 6.08
C ASN A 145 2.81 -13.28 4.93
N ALA A 146 2.96 -12.83 3.68
CA ALA A 146 2.24 -13.37 2.52
C ALA A 146 0.71 -13.29 2.65
N ALA A 147 0.19 -12.53 3.59
CA ALA A 147 -1.23 -12.41 3.84
C ALA A 147 -1.54 -10.99 4.28
N VAL A 148 -2.70 -10.49 3.89
CA VAL A 148 -3.21 -9.19 4.31
C VAL A 148 -4.50 -9.40 5.07
N THR A 149 -4.57 -8.86 6.29
CA THR A 149 -5.79 -8.89 7.09
C THR A 149 -6.64 -7.70 6.69
N ILE A 150 -7.87 -7.97 6.25
CA ILE A 150 -8.85 -6.95 5.90
C ILE A 150 -9.90 -6.92 7.02
N SER A 151 -10.05 -5.76 7.63
CA SER A 151 -11.09 -5.50 8.64
C SER A 151 -12.10 -4.53 8.06
N GLN A 152 -13.37 -4.92 8.04
CA GLN A 152 -14.49 -4.07 7.64
C GLN A 152 -15.28 -3.65 8.89
N LEU A 153 -16.07 -2.57 8.77
CA LEU A 153 -16.92 -2.13 9.87
C LEU A 153 -18.01 -3.19 10.09
N ASP A 154 -18.15 -3.68 11.33
CA ASP A 154 -19.15 -4.67 11.76
C ASP A 154 -19.03 -6.08 11.14
N GLU A 155 -17.91 -6.40 10.49
CA GLU A 155 -17.60 -7.76 10.02
C GLU A 155 -16.36 -8.32 10.71
N GLU A 156 -16.30 -9.64 10.84
CA GLU A 156 -15.09 -10.32 11.32
C GLU A 156 -13.94 -10.09 10.34
N PRO A 157 -12.72 -9.76 10.84
CA PRO A 157 -11.57 -9.60 9.99
C PRO A 157 -11.27 -10.91 9.27
N TYR A 158 -11.03 -10.83 7.96
CA TYR A 158 -10.64 -11.98 7.14
C TYR A 158 -9.24 -11.77 6.56
N GLU A 159 -8.54 -12.88 6.35
CA GLU A 159 -7.20 -12.87 5.75
C GLU A 159 -7.26 -13.21 4.27
N VAL A 160 -6.57 -12.41 3.48
CA VAL A 160 -6.34 -12.66 2.06
C VAL A 160 -4.92 -13.16 1.89
N ALA A 161 -4.78 -14.44 1.55
CA ALA A 161 -3.49 -15.04 1.25
C ALA A 161 -2.99 -14.62 -0.15
N ILE A 162 -1.71 -14.31 -0.22
CA ILE A 162 -0.95 -14.00 -1.43
C ILE A 162 -0.02 -15.19 -1.70
N SER A 163 0.47 -15.32 -2.94
CA SER A 163 1.44 -16.35 -3.28
C SER A 163 2.66 -16.31 -2.35
N ASP A 164 2.91 -17.43 -1.68
CA ASP A 164 4.05 -17.65 -0.80
C ASP A 164 4.95 -18.76 -1.38
N PRO A 165 5.85 -18.42 -2.32
CA PRO A 165 6.83 -19.38 -2.82
C PRO A 165 7.79 -19.80 -1.70
N GLU A 166 8.06 -21.10 -1.62
CA GLU A 166 8.93 -21.68 -0.61
C GLU A 166 10.32 -21.02 -0.62
N GLY A 167 10.87 -20.73 0.57
CA GLY A 167 12.19 -20.11 0.74
C GLY A 167 12.22 -18.58 0.77
N HIS A 168 11.10 -17.89 0.45
CA HIS A 168 11.07 -16.41 0.50
C HIS A 168 10.85 -15.85 1.91
N ARG A 169 10.25 -16.63 2.81
CA ARG A 169 9.94 -16.24 4.19
C ARG A 169 10.44 -17.31 5.14
N ILE A 170 11.28 -16.90 6.08
CA ILE A 170 12.00 -17.83 6.94
C ILE A 170 11.85 -17.38 8.37
N THR A 171 11.38 -18.30 9.19
CA THR A 171 11.36 -18.13 10.63
C THR A 171 12.67 -18.67 11.18
N ILE A 172 13.51 -17.77 11.67
CA ILE A 172 14.67 -18.14 12.46
C ILE A 172 14.19 -18.28 13.90
N GLY A 173 14.39 -19.46 14.51
CA GLY A 173 14.01 -19.69 15.90
C GLY A 173 14.75 -18.73 16.81
N GLY A 174 14.03 -17.83 17.47
CA GLY A 174 14.59 -16.92 18.47
C GLY A 174 14.39 -17.47 19.88
N GLY A 175 15.43 -17.39 20.71
CA GLY A 175 15.32 -17.60 22.14
C GLY A 175 14.86 -16.37 22.90
N THR A 176 14.90 -16.45 24.22
CA THR A 176 14.68 -15.32 25.13
C THR A 176 15.95 -15.00 25.91
N VAL A 177 15.97 -13.90 26.65
CA VAL A 177 17.10 -13.58 27.56
C VAL A 177 17.34 -14.69 28.60
N ALA A 178 16.30 -15.45 28.97
CA ALA A 178 16.39 -16.54 29.93
C ALA A 178 16.73 -17.90 29.28
N ASP A 179 16.52 -18.04 27.98
CA ASP A 179 16.78 -19.25 27.19
C ASP A 179 17.26 -18.84 25.80
N PRO A 180 18.55 -18.42 25.67
CA PRO A 180 19.08 -17.88 24.44
C PRO A 180 19.20 -18.97 23.37
N ALA A 181 18.66 -18.71 22.19
CA ALA A 181 18.69 -19.58 21.02
C ALA A 181 18.65 -18.73 19.74
N GLY A 182 19.27 -19.22 18.67
CA GLY A 182 19.33 -18.50 17.40
C GLY A 182 20.07 -17.17 17.53
N TRP A 183 19.49 -16.08 17.02
CA TRP A 183 20.12 -14.75 17.07
C TRP A 183 20.31 -14.18 18.49
N TYR A 184 19.69 -14.80 19.51
CA TYR A 184 19.86 -14.44 20.91
C TYR A 184 21.00 -15.21 21.62
N GLU A 185 21.67 -16.14 20.93
CA GLU A 185 22.85 -16.83 21.48
C GLU A 185 24.01 -15.85 21.66
N THR A 186 24.50 -15.73 22.90
CA THR A 186 25.53 -14.74 23.28
C THR A 186 26.92 -15.35 23.49
N ASP A 187 27.04 -16.67 23.31
CA ASP A 187 28.28 -17.42 23.52
C ASP A 187 29.24 -17.38 22.31
N GLY A 188 28.82 -16.74 21.21
CA GLY A 188 29.59 -16.58 19.98
C GLY A 188 29.68 -17.84 19.12
N THR A 189 28.91 -18.89 19.43
CA THR A 189 28.85 -20.10 18.59
C THR A 189 27.89 -19.95 17.42
N TYR A 190 26.95 -19.02 17.52
CA TYR A 190 25.98 -18.67 16.49
C TYR A 190 26.46 -17.49 15.65
N ASP A 191 26.48 -17.62 14.32
CA ASP A 191 26.76 -16.54 13.38
C ASP A 191 25.50 -16.15 12.59
N PRO A 192 24.88 -14.99 12.89
CA PRO A 192 23.74 -14.49 12.14
C PRO A 192 24.03 -14.24 10.65
N PHE A 193 25.30 -14.02 10.27
CA PHE A 193 25.66 -13.80 8.87
C PHE A 193 25.54 -15.08 8.04
N GLU A 194 25.79 -16.26 8.62
CA GLU A 194 25.60 -17.52 7.88
C GLU A 194 24.14 -17.71 7.45
N ASP A 195 23.18 -17.35 8.31
CA ASP A 195 21.77 -17.42 7.96
C ASP A 195 21.44 -16.51 6.79
N ILE A 196 21.91 -15.26 6.85
CA ILE A 196 21.67 -14.26 5.80
C ILE A 196 22.27 -14.74 4.47
N PHE A 197 23.51 -15.26 4.48
CA PHE A 197 24.18 -15.72 3.27
C PHE A 197 23.51 -16.96 2.66
N LYS A 198 23.01 -17.89 3.49
CA LYS A 198 22.22 -19.03 3.00
C LYS A 198 20.98 -18.57 2.23
N GLN A 199 20.37 -17.44 2.61
CA GLN A 199 19.16 -16.95 1.93
C GLN A 199 19.42 -16.13 0.67
N VAL A 200 20.59 -15.48 0.57
CA VAL A 200 20.94 -14.71 -0.64
C VAL A 200 21.42 -15.62 -1.78
N THR A 201 21.78 -16.88 -1.48
CA THR A 201 22.38 -17.82 -2.45
C THR A 201 21.45 -18.94 -2.93
N LEU A 202 20.21 -19.00 -2.44
CA LEU A 202 19.12 -19.83 -2.97
C LEU A 202 18.49 -19.17 -4.21
#